data_AF-A0A2U1UES7-F1
#
_entry.id   AF-A0A2U1UES7-F1
#
_cell.length_a   1.000
_cell.length_b   1.000
_cell.length_c   1.000
_cell.angle_alpha   90.00
_cell.angle_beta   90.00
_cell.angle_gamma   90.00
#
_symmetry.space_group_name_H-M   'P 1'
#
loop_
_entity.id
_entity.type
_entity.pdbx_description
1 polymer ?
#
loop_
_entity_poly.entity_id
_entity_poly.type
_entity_poly.pdbx_seq_one_letter_code
_entity_poly.pdbx_strand_id
1 'polypeptide(L)'
;MGEFFKQPGFGSQMKDNAQKTSQIFQGQSVYQAKKPVGDYIAKGDKYYLDGLHKDHIEVFDSKGKVKAVLNIDGSYNSSKTQAAIKEGRRVPK
;
A
#
# COMPACT_ATOMS: atom_id res chain seq x y z
N MET A 1 1.40 10.25 -0.66
CA MET A 1 0.09 9.81 -1.21
C MET A 1 -0.63 10.80 -2.12
N GLY A 2 -0.67 12.11 -1.83
CA GLY A 2 -1.48 13.06 -2.62
C GLY A 2 -1.19 13.12 -4.12
N GLU A 3 0.09 13.08 -4.52
CA GLU A 3 0.49 13.06 -5.94
C GLU A 3 0.21 11.72 -6.61
N PHE A 4 0.52 10.61 -5.95
CA PHE A 4 0.21 9.25 -6.41
C PHE A 4 -1.28 9.11 -6.78
N PHE A 5 -2.19 9.58 -5.92
CA PHE A 5 -3.62 9.54 -6.18
C PHE A 5 -4.11 10.41 -7.35
N LYS A 6 -3.27 11.32 -7.86
CA LYS A 6 -3.57 12.10 -9.06
C LYS A 6 -3.06 11.42 -10.34
N GLN A 7 -2.23 10.40 -10.22
CA GLN A 7 -1.72 9.68 -11.39
C GLN A 7 -2.84 8.87 -12.06
N PRO A 8 -2.93 8.90 -13.41
CA PRO A 8 -3.89 8.08 -14.13
C PRO A 8 -3.58 6.59 -13.95
N GLY A 9 -4.62 5.75 -14.08
CA GLY A 9 -4.50 4.30 -13.86
C GLY A 9 -4.54 3.94 -12.37
N PHE A 10 -3.53 3.22 -11.89
CA PHE A 10 -3.54 2.61 -10.55
C PHE A 10 -3.70 3.62 -9.41
N GLY A 11 -3.04 4.77 -9.49
CA GLY A 11 -3.14 5.84 -8.49
C GLY A 11 -4.56 6.37 -8.32
N SER A 12 -5.24 6.68 -9.42
CA SER A 12 -6.63 7.13 -9.42
C SER A 12 -7.60 6.05 -8.92
N GLN A 13 -7.42 4.80 -9.34
CA GLN A 13 -8.21 3.65 -8.86
C GLN A 13 -8.07 3.43 -7.35
N MET A 14 -6.84 3.54 -6.85
CA MET A 14 -6.55 3.47 -5.41
C MET A 14 -7.26 4.59 -4.66
N LYS A 15 -7.21 5.84 -5.15
CA LYS A 15 -7.85 7.00 -4.52
C LYS A 15 -9.35 6.79 -4.30
N ASP A 16 -10.06 6.32 -5.33
CA ASP A 16 -11.52 6.10 -5.26
C ASP A 16 -11.88 5.07 -4.16
N ASN A 17 -11.03 4.07 -4.01
CA ASN A 17 -11.20 2.98 -3.07
C ASN A 17 -10.44 3.17 -1.74
N ALA A 18 -9.78 4.32 -1.55
CA ALA A 18 -8.97 4.61 -0.37
C ALA A 18 -9.83 5.18 0.77
N GLN A 19 -9.66 4.61 1.95
CA GLN A 19 -10.12 5.19 3.21
C GLN A 19 -8.90 5.64 4.00
N LYS A 20 -8.73 6.95 4.20
CA LYS A 20 -7.68 7.47 5.06
C LYS A 20 -7.90 6.98 6.49
N THR A 21 -6.85 6.46 7.12
CA THR A 21 -6.87 6.09 8.53
C THR A 21 -6.18 7.16 9.38
N SER A 22 -6.31 7.07 10.70
CA SER A 22 -5.54 7.92 11.63
C SER A 22 -4.10 7.44 11.84
N GLN A 23 -3.69 6.34 11.19
CA GLN A 23 -2.37 5.74 11.38
C GLN A 23 -1.33 6.42 10.49
N ILE A 24 -0.17 6.69 11.09
CA ILE A 24 1.02 7.18 10.41
C ILE A 24 2.09 6.11 10.56
N PHE A 25 2.72 5.74 9.44
CA PHE A 25 3.83 4.81 9.41
C PHE A 25 4.93 5.39 8.55
N GLN A 26 6.16 5.43 9.07
CA GLN A 26 7.33 6.06 8.41
C GLN A 26 7.04 7.48 7.88
N GLY A 27 6.30 8.28 8.67
CA GLY A 27 5.94 9.66 8.28
C GLY A 27 4.89 9.76 7.15
N GLN A 28 4.30 8.65 6.71
CA GLN A 28 3.25 8.61 5.70
C GLN A 28 1.92 8.16 6.30
N SER A 29 0.81 8.73 5.81
CA SER A 29 -0.52 8.27 6.20
C SER A 29 -0.81 6.89 5.63
N VAL A 30 -1.33 6.00 6.46
CA VAL A 30 -1.81 4.68 6.06
C VAL A 30 -3.27 4.80 5.60
N TYR A 31 -3.58 4.13 4.50
CA TYR A 31 -4.90 4.04 3.91
C TYR A 31 -5.39 2.59 3.96
N GLN A 32 -6.71 2.42 3.99
CA GLN A 32 -7.36 1.13 3.96
C GLN A 32 -8.19 1.00 2.68
N ALA A 33 -8.14 -0.16 2.04
CA ALA A 33 -8.91 -0.46 0.85
C ALA A 33 -10.39 -0.72 1.22
N LYS A 34 -11.31 0.08 0.67
CA LYS A 34 -12.76 -0.13 0.83
C LYS A 34 -13.29 -1.28 -0.02
N LYS A 35 -12.63 -1.54 -1.13
CA LYS A 35 -12.90 -2.61 -2.12
C LYS A 35 -11.57 -3.20 -2.59
N PRO A 36 -11.55 -4.42 -3.15
CA PRO A 36 -10.36 -4.93 -3.82
C PRO A 36 -9.92 -4.02 -4.97
N VAL A 37 -8.61 -3.84 -5.13
CA VAL A 37 -7.99 -3.01 -6.17
C VAL A 37 -6.83 -3.78 -6.80
N GLY A 38 -6.90 -4.00 -8.11
CA GLY A 38 -5.98 -4.91 -8.81
C GLY A 38 -6.03 -6.33 -8.24
N ASP A 39 -4.97 -7.10 -8.43
CA ASP A 39 -4.90 -8.50 -7.99
C ASP A 39 -4.39 -8.68 -6.56
N TYR A 40 -3.68 -7.68 -6.01
CA TYR A 40 -2.92 -7.84 -4.77
C TYR A 40 -3.51 -7.13 -3.55
N ILE A 41 -4.45 -6.20 -3.74
CA ILE A 41 -5.10 -5.46 -2.66
C ILE A 41 -6.53 -5.96 -2.50
N ALA A 42 -6.82 -6.57 -1.34
CA ALA A 42 -8.16 -6.99 -0.97
C ALA A 42 -8.86 -5.92 -0.13
N LYS A 43 -10.19 -6.02 -0.03
CA LYS A 43 -10.96 -5.17 0.89
C LYS A 43 -10.46 -5.35 2.33
N GLY A 44 -10.19 -4.24 3.00
CA GLY A 44 -9.69 -4.20 4.37
C GLY A 44 -8.17 -4.24 4.49
N ASP A 45 -7.44 -4.48 3.40
CA ASP A 45 -5.99 -4.36 3.39
C ASP A 45 -5.60 -2.90 3.62
N LYS A 46 -4.49 -2.72 4.34
CA LYS A 46 -3.88 -1.42 4.60
C LYS A 46 -2.71 -1.21 3.65
N TYR A 47 -2.46 0.02 3.24
CA TYR A 47 -1.33 0.34 2.41
C TYR A 47 -0.86 1.78 2.61
N TYR A 48 0.40 2.03 2.32
CA TYR A 48 0.96 3.37 2.28
C TYR A 48 1.99 3.48 1.14
N LEU A 49 2.18 4.71 0.66
CA LEU A 49 3.23 5.04 -0.28
C LEU A 49 4.54 5.17 0.48
N ASP A 50 5.60 4.50 0.02
CA ASP A 50 6.93 4.61 0.60
C ASP A 50 7.32 6.07 0.89
N GLY A 51 7.83 6.32 2.09
CA GLY A 51 8.10 7.67 2.57
C GLY A 51 9.37 8.29 1.98
N LEU A 52 10.35 7.46 1.63
CA LEU A 52 11.69 7.90 1.26
C LEU A 52 11.79 8.27 -0.22
N HIS A 53 11.50 7.31 -1.08
CA HIS A 53 11.64 7.41 -2.53
C HIS A 53 10.29 7.57 -3.24
N LYS A 54 9.18 7.21 -2.58
CA LYS A 54 7.81 7.29 -3.13
C LYS A 54 7.66 6.53 -4.46
N ASP A 55 8.47 5.50 -4.67
CA ASP A 55 8.47 4.70 -5.91
C ASP A 55 7.56 3.47 -5.83
N HIS A 56 7.15 3.07 -4.62
CA HIS A 56 6.42 1.84 -4.37
C HIS A 56 5.38 1.98 -3.25
N ILE A 57 4.41 1.05 -3.26
CA ILE A 57 3.35 0.92 -2.28
C ILE A 57 3.59 -0.35 -1.47
N GLU A 58 3.60 -0.23 -0.15
CA GLU A 58 3.60 -1.39 0.73
C GLU A 58 2.16 -1.72 1.14
N VAL A 59 1.75 -2.98 0.94
CA VAL A 59 0.42 -3.52 1.21
C VAL A 59 0.50 -4.51 2.37
N PHE A 60 -0.41 -4.36 3.31
CA PHE A 60 -0.53 -5.13 4.53
C PHE A 60 -1.92 -5.71 4.65
N ASP A 61 -2.02 -6.92 5.18
CA ASP A 61 -3.30 -7.53 5.50
C ASP A 61 -4.03 -6.74 6.62
N SER A 62 -5.30 -7.09 6.84
CA SER A 62 -6.11 -6.50 7.92
C SER A 62 -5.56 -6.75 9.34
N LYS A 63 -4.64 -7.71 9.50
CA LYS A 63 -3.92 -7.99 10.76
C LYS A 63 -2.62 -7.17 10.88
N GLY A 64 -2.29 -6.38 9.86
CA GLY A 64 -1.11 -5.52 9.79
C GLY A 64 0.16 -6.23 9.33
N LYS A 65 0.09 -7.46 8.80
CA LYS A 65 1.27 -8.15 8.26
C LYS A 65 1.50 -7.77 6.81
N VAL A 66 2.75 -7.60 6.40
CA VAL A 66 3.06 -7.35 4.99
C VAL A 66 2.55 -8.48 4.11
N LYS A 67 1.88 -8.10 3.04
CA LYS A 67 1.26 -9.00 2.06
C LYS A 67 1.96 -8.88 0.71
N ALA A 68 2.19 -7.65 0.24
CA ALA A 68 2.82 -7.39 -1.04
C ALA A 68 3.47 -6.01 -1.06
N VAL A 69 4.49 -5.86 -1.89
CA VAL A 69 5.04 -4.56 -2.30
C VAL A 69 4.74 -4.39 -3.79
N LEU A 70 4.07 -3.28 -4.13
CA LEU A 70 3.66 -2.96 -5.49
C LEU A 70 4.45 -1.75 -6.01
N ASN A 71 4.73 -1.71 -7.29
CA ASN A 71 5.25 -0.52 -7.94
C ASN A 71 4.14 0.54 -8.09
N ILE A 72 4.51 1.76 -8.49
CA ILE A 72 3.57 2.86 -8.68
C ILE A 72 2.49 2.58 -9.74
N ASP A 73 2.76 1.71 -10.71
CA ASP A 73 1.80 1.28 -11.72
C ASP A 73 0.86 0.15 -11.23
N GLY A 74 1.11 -0.41 -10.04
CA GLY A 74 0.35 -1.51 -9.46
C GLY A 74 0.93 -2.90 -9.72
N SER A 75 1.97 -3.02 -10.54
CA SER A 75 2.68 -4.29 -10.74
C SER A 75 3.34 -4.81 -9.47
N TYR A 76 3.39 -6.14 -9.33
CA TYR A 76 3.96 -6.81 -8.17
C TYR A 76 5.49 -6.75 -8.16
N ASN A 77 6.06 -6.25 -7.06
CA ASN A 77 7.50 -6.21 -6.86
C ASN A 77 7.95 -7.43 -6.04
N SER A 78 8.28 -8.53 -6.73
CA SER A 78 8.66 -9.80 -6.09
C SER A 78 9.86 -9.66 -5.16
N SER A 79 10.91 -8.95 -5.59
CA SER A 79 12.14 -8.79 -4.80
C SER A 79 11.87 -8.04 -3.49
N LYS A 80 11.19 -6.88 -3.54
CA LYS A 80 10.84 -6.11 -2.35
C LYS A 80 9.84 -6.86 -1.46
N THR A 81 8.89 -7.58 -2.05
CA THR A 81 7.91 -8.37 -1.29
C THR A 81 8.59 -9.48 -0.49
N GLN A 82 9.47 -10.25 -1.13
CA GLN A 82 10.21 -11.32 -0.44
C GLN A 82 11.09 -10.75 0.69
N ALA A 83 11.75 -9.63 0.45
CA ALA A 83 12.55 -8.96 1.49
C ALA A 83 11.67 -8.52 2.67
N ALA A 84 10.53 -7.87 2.40
CA ALA A 84 9.63 -7.40 3.45
C ALA A 84 9.01 -8.55 4.26
N ILE A 85 8.64 -9.66 3.60
CA ILE A 85 8.16 -10.89 4.26
C ILE A 85 9.26 -11.49 5.13
N LYS A 86 10.49 -11.58 4.63
CA LYS A 86 11.64 -12.11 5.39
C LYS A 86 11.98 -11.26 6.60
N GLU A 87 11.87 -9.94 6.48
CA GLU A 87 12.04 -8.99 7.59
C GLU A 87 10.85 -9.04 8.57
N GLY A 88 9.71 -9.60 8.15
CA GLY A 88 8.51 -9.70 8.97
C GLY A 88 7.82 -8.37 9.20
N ARG A 89 7.88 -7.44 8.23
CA ARG A 89 7.33 -6.09 8.34
C ARG A 89 5.87 -6.09 8.76
N ARG A 90 5.54 -5.18 9.69
CA ARG A 90 4.18 -4.95 10.16
C ARG A 90 3.88 -3.47 10.29
N VAL A 91 2.64 -3.11 9.95
CA VAL A 91 2.08 -1.81 10.30
C VAL A 91 1.34 -1.89 11.64
N PRO A 92 1.29 -0.80 12.42
CA PRO A 92 0.51 -0.74 13.64
C PRO A 92 -0.96 -1.10 13.39
N LYS A 93 -1.62 -1.64 14.42
CA LYS A 93 -3.02 -2.04 14.34
C LYS A 93 -3.96 -0.85 14.33
#